data_AF-A0A699RSP8-F1
#
_entry.id   AF-A0A699RSP8-F1
#
_cell.length_a   1.000
_cell.length_b   1.000
_cell.length_c   1.000
_cell.angle_alpha   90.00
_cell.angle_beta   90.00
_cell.angle_gamma   90.00
#
_symmetry.space_group_name_H-M   'P 1'
#
loop_
_entity.id
_entity.type
_entity.pdbx_description
1 polymer ?
#
loop_
_entity_poly.entity_id
_entity_poly.type
_entity_poly.pdbx_seq_one_letter_code
_entity_poly.pdbx_strand_id
1 'polypeptide(L)'
;TVFRISNCLAENQTKFATCTLLASALTWWNSHVRIVGTDATYVMTWIELKKKMADKYCSRNEMKKIETELWNLEVQGTDLTRSVAASKPKTMQEATKMETGLMDKKIRTYVERQAANKRKFEDTSRNNQGRQQPPKRQDVVRAYAAGSDNRQQYAGSRPLYPKCNFNHDGPCIPRCYK
;
A
#
# COMPACT_ATOMS: atom_id res chain seq x y z
N THR A 1 -25.87 19.08 3.28
CA THR A 1 -25.48 20.50 3.13
C THR A 1 -26.20 21.31 4.19
N VAL A 2 -25.66 22.48 4.58
CA VAL A 2 -26.27 23.37 5.59
C VAL A 2 -27.76 23.64 5.27
N PHE A 3 -28.09 23.89 4.00
CA PHE A 3 -29.49 24.07 3.56
C PHE A 3 -30.41 22.88 3.82
N ARG A 4 -29.93 21.64 3.68
CA ARG A 4 -30.75 20.44 3.98
C ARG A 4 -30.96 20.27 5.48
N ILE A 5 -29.95 20.59 6.29
CA ILE A 5 -30.02 20.48 7.75
C ILE A 5 -30.98 21.52 8.31
N SER A 6 -30.96 22.74 7.77
CA SER A 6 -31.82 23.84 8.22
C SER A 6 -33.21 23.84 7.56
N ASN A 7 -33.55 22.83 6.75
CA ASN A 7 -34.76 22.80 5.93
C ASN A 7 -35.00 24.11 5.13
N CYS A 8 -33.94 24.68 4.56
CA CYS A 8 -34.01 25.96 3.84
C CYS A 8 -34.74 25.80 2.50
N LEU A 9 -35.85 26.51 2.34
CA LEU A 9 -36.58 26.62 1.08
C LEU A 9 -35.67 27.17 -0.03
N ALA A 10 -35.87 26.70 -1.26
CA ALA A 10 -35.04 27.06 -2.42
C ALA A 10 -34.98 28.57 -2.66
N GLU A 11 -36.10 29.27 -2.50
CA GLU A 11 -36.24 30.73 -2.61
C GLU A 11 -35.41 31.54 -1.59
N ASN A 12 -34.99 30.91 -0.49
CA ASN A 12 -34.24 31.57 0.57
C ASN A 12 -32.75 31.20 0.57
N GLN A 13 -32.34 30.22 -0.25
CA GLN A 13 -30.96 29.73 -0.28
C GLN A 13 -29.96 30.81 -0.72
N THR A 14 -30.28 31.60 -1.75
CA THR A 14 -29.43 32.71 -2.23
C THR A 14 -29.25 33.79 -1.16
N LYS A 15 -30.34 34.18 -0.49
CA LYS A 15 -30.29 35.17 0.60
C LYS A 15 -29.41 34.69 1.75
N PHE A 16 -29.64 33.46 2.20
CA PHE A 16 -28.87 32.89 3.29
C PHE A 16 -27.38 32.72 2.93
N ALA A 17 -27.07 32.25 1.72
CA ALA A 17 -25.68 32.16 1.25
C ALA A 17 -25.00 33.51 1.16
N THR A 18 -25.70 34.55 0.73
CA THR A 18 -25.09 35.88 0.54
C THR A 18 -24.80 36.56 1.87
N CYS A 19 -25.57 36.26 2.93
CA CYS A 19 -25.29 36.69 4.29
C CYS A 19 -23.99 36.10 4.88
N THR A 20 -23.48 34.99 4.34
CA THR A 20 -22.22 34.39 4.82
C THR A 20 -21.00 34.87 4.03
N LEU A 21 -21.18 35.70 3.00
CA LEU A 21 -20.07 36.26 2.25
C LEU A 21 -19.29 37.25 3.10
N LEU A 22 -17.96 37.20 2.98
CA LEU A 22 -17.03 38.06 3.70
C LEU A 22 -16.09 38.79 2.73
N ALA A 23 -15.54 39.90 3.18
CA ALA A 23 -14.47 40.65 2.50
C ALA A 23 -14.73 40.91 1.00
N SER A 24 -13.83 40.45 0.13
CA SER A 24 -13.89 40.65 -1.32
C SER A 24 -15.13 40.04 -1.96
N ALA A 25 -15.59 38.90 -1.46
CA ALA A 25 -16.80 38.22 -1.94
C ALA A 25 -18.07 39.03 -1.64
N LEU A 26 -18.16 39.59 -0.43
CA LEU A 26 -19.26 40.48 -0.06
C LEU A 26 -19.25 41.77 -0.88
N THR A 27 -18.07 42.36 -1.07
CA THR A 27 -17.90 43.58 -1.89
C THR A 27 -18.35 43.36 -3.33
N TRP A 28 -17.94 42.23 -3.91
CA TRP A 28 -18.36 41.83 -5.26
C TRP A 28 -19.88 41.62 -5.35
N TRP A 29 -20.47 40.90 -4.39
CA TRP A 29 -21.91 40.65 -4.37
C TRP A 29 -22.71 41.95 -4.28
N ASN A 30 -22.32 42.88 -3.40
CA ASN A 30 -22.97 44.18 -3.28
C ASN A 30 -22.89 44.99 -4.59
N SER A 31 -21.75 44.94 -5.28
CA SER A 31 -21.63 45.55 -6.61
C SER A 31 -22.55 44.88 -7.64
N HIS A 32 -22.70 43.55 -7.57
CA HIS A 32 -23.59 42.81 -8.47
C HIS A 32 -25.05 43.21 -8.26
N VAL A 33 -25.50 43.26 -7.00
CA VAL A 33 -26.84 43.72 -6.63
C VAL A 33 -27.09 45.14 -7.12
N ARG A 34 -26.11 46.05 -7.00
CA ARG A 34 -26.24 47.43 -7.49
C ARG A 34 -26.40 47.52 -9.01
N ILE A 35 -25.74 46.64 -9.77
CA ILE A 35 -25.79 46.64 -11.24
C ILE A 35 -27.07 45.98 -11.76
N VAL A 36 -27.44 44.85 -11.17
CA VAL A 36 -28.56 44.01 -11.65
C VAL A 36 -29.89 44.45 -11.06
N GLY A 37 -29.88 45.12 -9.91
CA GLY A 37 -31.07 45.53 -9.17
C GLY A 37 -31.55 44.44 -8.21
N THR A 38 -32.09 44.87 -7.07
CA THR A 38 -32.53 43.99 -5.97
C THR A 38 -33.55 42.94 -6.45
N ASP A 39 -34.52 43.35 -7.26
CA ASP A 39 -35.60 42.47 -7.74
C ASP A 39 -35.07 41.30 -8.56
N ALA A 40 -34.17 41.56 -9.50
CA ALA A 40 -33.54 40.52 -10.30
C ALA A 40 -32.58 39.64 -9.47
N THR A 41 -31.93 40.18 -8.43
CA THR A 41 -31.13 39.35 -7.51
C THR A 41 -31.98 38.48 -6.58
N TYR A 42 -33.20 38.90 -6.24
CA TYR A 42 -34.11 38.14 -5.39
C TYR A 42 -34.70 36.91 -6.11
N VAL A 43 -34.83 37.01 -7.44
CA VAL A 43 -35.25 35.89 -8.32
C VAL A 43 -34.09 34.91 -8.57
N MET A 44 -32.84 35.30 -8.29
CA MET A 44 -31.68 34.46 -8.55
C MET A 44 -31.69 33.18 -7.71
N THR A 45 -31.55 32.05 -8.39
CA THR A 45 -31.46 30.73 -7.76
C THR A 45 -30.08 30.47 -7.16
N TRP A 46 -30.01 29.56 -6.19
CA TRP A 46 -28.74 29.09 -5.61
C TRP A 46 -27.79 28.51 -6.67
N ILE A 47 -28.32 27.88 -7.72
CA ILE A 47 -27.51 27.31 -8.81
C ILE A 47 -26.81 28.41 -9.60
N GLU A 48 -27.52 29.49 -9.92
CA GLU A 48 -26.96 30.64 -10.64
C GLU A 48 -25.91 31.36 -9.80
N LEU A 49 -26.18 31.56 -8.50
CA LEU A 49 -25.22 32.15 -7.57
C LEU A 49 -23.91 31.33 -7.54
N LYS A 50 -24.01 30.01 -7.37
CA LYS A 50 -22.82 29.13 -7.40
C LYS A 50 -22.04 29.27 -8.69
N LYS A 51 -22.72 29.33 -9.84
CA LYS A 51 -22.07 29.48 -11.14
C LYS A 51 -21.31 30.81 -11.21
N LYS A 52 -21.93 31.93 -10.84
CA LYS A 52 -21.27 33.24 -10.81
C LYS A 52 -20.08 33.28 -9.85
N MET A 53 -20.20 32.68 -8.67
CA MET A 53 -19.12 32.57 -7.70
C MET A 53 -17.95 31.74 -8.26
N ALA A 54 -18.25 30.62 -8.92
CA ALA A 54 -17.23 29.81 -9.59
C ALA A 54 -16.56 30.58 -10.73
N ASP A 55 -17.31 31.27 -11.58
CA ASP A 55 -16.75 32.07 -12.68
C ASP A 55 -15.84 33.20 -12.15
N LYS A 56 -16.18 33.80 -11.00
CA LYS A 56 -15.42 34.91 -10.41
C LYS A 56 -14.17 34.47 -9.66
N TYR A 57 -14.24 33.38 -8.89
CA TYR A 57 -13.20 32.98 -7.93
C TYR A 57 -12.49 31.67 -8.28
N CYS A 58 -13.11 30.80 -9.08
CA CYS A 58 -12.49 29.56 -9.54
C CYS A 58 -11.95 29.76 -10.95
N SER A 59 -10.69 30.21 -11.05
CA SER A 59 -10.00 30.26 -12.34
C SER A 59 -9.96 28.87 -12.97
N ARG A 60 -10.53 28.73 -14.16
CA ARG A 60 -10.47 27.48 -14.93
C ARG A 60 -9.03 27.01 -15.17
N ASN A 61 -8.09 27.96 -15.24
CA ASN A 61 -6.67 27.67 -15.40
C ASN A 61 -6.07 27.07 -14.12
N GLU A 62 -6.42 27.60 -12.95
CA GLU A 62 -5.98 27.05 -11.66
C GLU A 62 -6.60 25.67 -11.41
N MET A 63 -7.87 25.45 -11.78
CA MET A 63 -8.47 24.11 -11.71
C MET A 63 -7.76 23.11 -12.63
N LYS A 64 -7.48 23.50 -13.88
CA LYS A 64 -6.70 22.67 -14.81
C LYS A 64 -5.29 22.41 -14.30
N LYS A 65 -4.68 23.40 -13.65
CA LYS A 65 -3.34 23.27 -13.06
C LYS A 65 -3.35 22.27 -11.93
N ILE A 66 -4.29 22.38 -10.98
CA ILE A 66 -4.46 21.41 -9.88
C ILE A 66 -4.78 20.01 -10.44
N GLU A 67 -5.64 19.91 -11.45
CA GLU A 67 -5.95 18.65 -12.13
C GLU A 67 -4.69 18.03 -12.75
N THR A 68 -3.87 18.85 -13.42
CA THR A 68 -2.60 18.41 -14.03
C THR A 68 -1.58 18.01 -12.97
N GLU A 69 -1.45 18.77 -11.89
CA GLU A 69 -0.57 18.46 -10.76
C GLU A 69 -0.98 17.16 -10.08
N LEU A 70 -2.29 16.94 -9.87
CA LEU A 70 -2.82 15.69 -9.33
C LEU A 70 -2.49 14.50 -10.25
N TRP A 71 -2.71 14.63 -11.55
CA TRP A 71 -2.32 13.62 -12.54
C TRP A 71 -0.82 13.32 -12.49
N ASN A 72 0.03 14.35 -12.39
CA ASN A 72 1.48 14.17 -12.31
C ASN A 72 1.94 13.51 -11.00
N LEU A 73 1.26 13.80 -9.89
CA LEU A 73 1.52 13.17 -8.58
C LEU A 73 1.10 11.70 -8.58
N GLU A 74 -0.03 11.36 -9.21
CA GLU A 74 -0.46 9.99 -9.40
C GLU A 74 0.58 9.23 -10.24
N VAL A 75 1.09 9.81 -11.33
CA VAL A 75 2.14 9.21 -12.18
C VAL A 75 3.45 8.90 -11.43
N GLN A 76 3.73 9.56 -10.30
CA GLN A 76 4.93 9.33 -9.48
C GLN A 76 4.79 8.16 -8.49
N GLY A 77 3.61 7.55 -8.39
CA GLY A 77 3.36 6.31 -7.67
C GLY A 77 3.98 5.09 -8.37
N THR A 78 4.14 4.00 -7.61
CA THR A 78 4.75 2.70 -7.92
C THR A 78 4.62 2.17 -9.37
N ASP A 79 5.32 1.07 -9.70
CA ASP A 79 5.21 0.35 -10.98
C ASP A 79 3.76 0.07 -11.46
N LEU A 80 2.80 -0.01 -10.53
CA LEU A 80 1.37 -0.08 -10.82
C LEU A 80 0.82 1.23 -11.39
N THR A 81 1.17 2.37 -10.78
CA THR A 81 0.67 3.69 -11.17
C THR A 81 1.22 4.14 -12.52
N ARG A 82 2.47 3.77 -12.85
CA ARG A 82 3.00 3.92 -14.23
C ARG A 82 2.17 3.13 -15.26
N SER A 83 1.74 1.92 -14.91
CA SER A 83 0.95 1.06 -15.80
C SER A 83 -0.48 1.59 -15.99
N VAL A 84 -1.08 2.16 -14.94
CA VAL A 84 -2.38 2.84 -15.02
C VAL A 84 -2.26 4.12 -15.87
N ALA A 85 -1.25 4.95 -15.61
CA ALA A 85 -1.02 6.18 -16.37
C ALA A 85 -0.79 5.94 -17.87
N ALA A 86 -0.03 4.90 -18.23
CA ALA A 86 0.18 4.51 -19.63
C ALA A 86 -1.12 4.13 -20.36
N SER A 87 -2.13 3.69 -19.61
CA SER A 87 -3.44 3.31 -20.13
C SER A 87 -4.41 4.48 -20.31
N LYS A 88 -4.04 5.68 -19.84
CA LYS A 88 -4.78 6.94 -20.02
C LYS A 88 -6.29 6.82 -19.75
N PRO A 89 -6.69 6.46 -18.51
CA PRO A 89 -8.10 6.33 -18.15
C PRO A 89 -8.84 7.65 -18.33
N LYS A 90 -10.08 7.58 -18.83
CA LYS A 90 -10.93 8.76 -19.10
C LYS A 90 -11.63 9.27 -17.84
N THR A 91 -11.72 8.45 -16.80
CA THR A 91 -12.39 8.78 -15.55
C THR A 91 -11.64 8.19 -14.34
N MET A 92 -11.79 8.81 -13.17
CA MET A 92 -11.18 8.30 -11.92
C MET A 92 -11.65 6.88 -11.56
N GLN A 93 -12.91 6.55 -11.87
CA GLN A 93 -13.46 5.22 -11.60
C GLN A 93 -12.82 4.15 -12.49
N GLU A 94 -12.44 4.51 -13.72
CA GLU A 94 -11.67 3.65 -14.62
C GLU A 94 -10.25 3.44 -14.07
N ALA A 95 -9.56 4.51 -13.68
CA ALA A 95 -8.24 4.44 -13.05
C ALA A 95 -8.22 3.51 -11.82
N THR A 96 -9.23 3.64 -10.95
CA THR A 96 -9.39 2.82 -9.74
C THR A 96 -9.54 1.33 -10.09
N LYS A 97 -10.40 1.00 -11.08
CA LYS A 97 -10.60 -0.39 -11.52
C LYS A 97 -9.32 -1.01 -12.09
N MET A 98 -8.55 -0.21 -12.84
CA MET A 98 -7.28 -0.65 -13.41
C MET A 98 -6.25 -0.93 -12.33
N GLU A 99 -6.15 -0.06 -11.31
CA GLU A 99 -5.25 -0.24 -10.19
C GLU A 99 -5.59 -1.52 -9.39
N THR A 100 -6.86 -1.75 -9.09
CA THR A 100 -7.30 -2.99 -8.41
C THR A 100 -6.98 -4.24 -9.22
N GLY A 101 -7.22 -4.23 -10.53
CA GLY A 101 -6.91 -5.38 -11.38
C GLY A 101 -5.41 -5.67 -11.48
N LEU A 102 -4.57 -4.63 -11.48
CA LEU A 102 -3.12 -4.79 -11.46
C LEU A 102 -2.60 -5.31 -10.11
N MET A 103 -3.19 -4.88 -8.98
CA MET A 103 -2.88 -5.43 -7.67
C MET A 103 -3.23 -6.92 -7.58
N ASP A 104 -4.42 -7.32 -8.04
CA ASP A 104 -4.86 -8.72 -8.07
C ASP A 104 -3.95 -9.59 -8.93
N LYS A 105 -3.52 -9.07 -10.09
CA LYS A 105 -2.57 -9.75 -10.98
C LYS A 105 -1.22 -9.96 -10.28
N LYS A 106 -0.68 -8.95 -9.59
CA LYS A 106 0.59 -9.08 -8.84
C LYS A 106 0.49 -10.11 -7.71
N ILE A 107 -0.63 -10.11 -6.98
CA ILE A 107 -0.89 -11.09 -5.91
C ILE A 107 -0.91 -12.51 -6.49
N ARG A 108 -1.65 -12.73 -7.59
CA ARG A 108 -1.73 -14.04 -8.26
C ARG A 108 -0.36 -14.54 -8.70
N THR A 109 0.42 -13.69 -9.39
CA THR A 109 1.77 -14.06 -9.84
C THR A 109 2.71 -14.38 -8.68
N TYR A 110 2.61 -13.65 -7.57
CA TYR A 110 3.41 -13.95 -6.37
C TYR A 110 3.04 -15.31 -5.76
N VAL A 111 1.75 -15.60 -5.61
CA VAL A 111 1.24 -16.88 -5.11
C VAL A 111 1.68 -18.05 -6.01
N GLU A 112 1.60 -17.89 -7.33
CA GLU A 112 2.06 -18.89 -8.30
C GLU A 112 3.56 -19.17 -8.19
N ARG A 113 4.39 -18.13 -8.07
CA ARG A 113 5.84 -18.27 -7.86
C ARG A 113 6.16 -19.01 -6.56
N GLN A 114 5.45 -18.68 -5.47
CA GLN A 114 5.60 -19.38 -4.20
C GLN A 114 5.22 -20.86 -4.31
N ALA A 115 4.10 -21.17 -4.98
CA ALA A 115 3.68 -22.55 -5.22
C ALA A 115 4.66 -23.34 -6.12
N ALA A 116 5.26 -22.69 -7.12
CA ALA A 116 6.27 -23.30 -7.98
C ALA A 116 7.59 -23.56 -7.23
N ASN A 117 8.02 -22.63 -6.39
CA ASN A 117 9.23 -22.78 -5.57
C ASN A 117 9.06 -23.87 -4.52
N LYS A 118 7.88 -23.98 -3.90
CA LYS A 118 7.55 -25.08 -2.97
C LYS A 118 7.65 -26.44 -3.65
N ARG A 119 7.07 -26.59 -4.86
CA ARG A 119 7.17 -27.83 -5.64
C ARG A 119 8.62 -28.21 -5.96
N LYS A 120 9.46 -27.24 -6.33
CA LYS A 120 10.91 -27.48 -6.59
C LYS A 120 11.66 -27.91 -5.34
N PHE A 121 11.34 -27.32 -4.18
CA PHE A 121 11.96 -27.70 -2.91
C PHE A 121 11.62 -29.14 -2.51
N GLU A 122 10.34 -29.52 -2.63
CA GLU A 122 9.88 -30.90 -2.34
C GLU A 122 10.51 -31.93 -3.30
N ASP A 123 10.62 -31.60 -4.59
CA ASP A 123 11.19 -32.49 -5.60
C ASP A 123 12.71 -32.70 -5.40
N THR A 124 13.42 -31.62 -5.03
CA THR A 124 14.85 -31.67 -4.68
C THR A 124 15.09 -32.49 -3.41
N SER A 125 14.22 -32.36 -2.41
CA SER A 125 14.26 -33.16 -1.18
C SER A 125 14.09 -34.65 -1.45
N ARG A 126 13.15 -35.03 -2.33
CA ARG A 126 12.89 -36.45 -2.68
C ARG A 126 14.05 -37.08 -3.45
N ASN A 127 14.66 -36.35 -4.37
CA ASN A 127 15.78 -36.86 -5.18
C ASN A 127 17.03 -37.17 -4.34
N ASN A 128 17.28 -36.40 -3.27
CA ASN A 128 18.42 -36.65 -2.36
C ASN A 128 18.21 -37.88 -1.46
N GLN A 129 16.97 -38.26 -1.13
CA GLN A 129 16.69 -39.49 -0.38
C GLN A 129 16.86 -40.75 -1.23
N GLY A 130 16.60 -40.69 -2.54
CA GLY A 130 16.73 -41.83 -3.46
C GLY A 130 18.15 -42.16 -3.93
N ARG A 131 19.14 -41.30 -3.64
CA ARG A 131 20.51 -41.41 -4.17
C ARG A 131 21.59 -41.74 -3.12
N GLN A 132 21.21 -42.29 -1.97
CA GLN A 132 22.19 -42.91 -1.08
C GLN A 132 22.64 -44.26 -1.66
N GLN A 133 23.64 -44.22 -2.55
CA GLN A 133 24.41 -45.42 -2.88
C GLN A 133 25.19 -45.86 -1.63
N PRO A 134 25.12 -47.13 -1.21
CA PRO A 134 25.89 -47.62 -0.08
C PRO A 134 27.39 -47.59 -0.43
N PRO A 135 28.29 -47.27 0.52
CA PRO A 135 29.71 -47.32 0.26
C PRO A 135 30.12 -48.78 0.06
N LYS A 136 30.74 -49.08 -1.09
CA LYS A 136 31.32 -50.40 -1.41
C LYS A 136 32.39 -50.73 -0.36
N ARG A 137 32.15 -51.76 0.45
CA ARG A 137 33.14 -52.33 1.37
C ARG A 137 34.04 -53.31 0.61
N GLN A 138 35.36 -53.12 0.72
CA GLN A 138 36.33 -54.18 0.42
C GLN A 138 36.49 -55.04 1.67
N ASP A 139 36.37 -56.36 1.49
CA ASP A 139 36.62 -57.37 2.50
C ASP A 139 38.10 -57.39 2.89
N VAL A 140 38.39 -57.24 4.19
CA VAL A 140 39.60 -57.76 4.80
C VAL A 140 39.22 -58.43 6.11
N VAL A 141 39.32 -59.76 6.09
CA VAL A 141 39.23 -60.66 7.24
C VAL A 141 40.40 -60.39 8.18
N ARG A 142 40.13 -60.14 9.47
CA ARG A 142 40.99 -60.56 10.59
C ARG A 142 40.22 -60.61 11.90
N ALA A 143 40.52 -61.64 12.68
CA ALA A 143 39.76 -62.16 13.80
C ALA A 143 40.42 -61.89 15.18
N TYR A 144 39.62 -62.09 16.24
CA TYR A 144 39.88 -62.16 17.70
C TYR A 144 40.22 -60.81 18.39
N ALA A 145 39.71 -60.44 19.59
CA ALA A 145 39.16 -61.20 20.72
C ALA A 145 38.09 -60.38 21.51
N ALA A 146 37.44 -61.06 22.46
CA ALA A 146 36.26 -60.67 23.25
C ALA A 146 36.46 -59.56 24.30
N GLY A 147 35.36 -58.86 24.65
CA GLY A 147 35.28 -57.98 25.84
C GLY A 147 34.03 -57.06 25.89
N SER A 148 32.94 -57.60 26.45
CA SER A 148 31.71 -57.00 27.04
C SER A 148 31.31 -55.52 26.89
N ASP A 149 30.05 -55.35 26.42
CA ASP A 149 28.99 -54.38 26.78
C ASP A 149 29.33 -53.07 27.53
N ASN A 150 29.02 -51.93 26.90
CA ASN A 150 27.82 -51.17 27.29
C ASN A 150 27.44 -50.09 26.26
N ARG A 151 26.13 -50.03 25.98
CA ARG A 151 25.44 -48.97 25.23
C ARG A 151 25.60 -47.64 25.95
N GLN A 152 25.88 -46.56 25.22
CA GLN A 152 24.92 -45.46 25.01
C GLN A 152 25.47 -44.47 23.98
N GLN A 153 24.66 -44.19 22.96
CA GLN A 153 24.84 -43.14 21.97
C GLN A 153 24.48 -41.78 22.60
N TYR A 154 25.28 -40.73 22.35
CA TYR A 154 24.70 -39.42 22.01
C TYR A 154 25.67 -38.56 21.20
N ALA A 155 25.14 -38.05 20.09
CA ALA A 155 25.81 -37.22 19.10
C ALA A 155 25.53 -35.73 19.38
N GLY A 156 26.52 -34.86 19.20
CA GLY A 156 26.31 -33.42 19.21
C GLY A 156 27.57 -32.63 18.88
N SER A 157 27.75 -32.25 17.61
CA SER A 157 28.77 -31.28 17.20
C SER A 157 28.31 -29.87 17.59
N ARG A 158 28.64 -29.40 18.79
CA ARG A 158 28.42 -27.99 19.17
C ARG A 158 29.61 -27.13 18.72
N PRO A 159 29.39 -25.98 18.05
CA PRO A 159 30.48 -25.09 17.69
C PRO A 159 31.07 -24.43 18.94
N LEU A 160 32.40 -24.48 19.05
CA LEU A 160 33.17 -23.81 20.11
C LEU A 160 33.03 -22.29 19.98
N TYR A 161 32.73 -21.59 21.08
CA TYR A 161 32.68 -20.14 21.10
C TYR A 161 34.09 -19.58 21.41
N PRO A 162 34.67 -18.70 20.56
CA PRO A 162 36.09 -18.32 20.64
C PRO A 162 36.52 -17.59 21.93
N LYS A 163 35.58 -17.14 22.76
CA LYS A 163 35.85 -16.30 23.92
C LYS A 163 35.88 -17.03 25.26
N CYS A 164 35.36 -18.26 25.37
CA CYS A 164 35.28 -18.96 26.66
C CYS A 164 35.78 -20.41 26.66
N ASN A 165 36.13 -20.99 25.51
CA ASN A 165 36.67 -22.36 25.39
C ASN A 165 35.85 -23.48 26.09
N PHE A 166 34.56 -23.28 26.36
CA PHE A 166 33.66 -24.28 26.93
C PHE A 166 32.31 -24.34 26.18
N ASN A 167 31.64 -25.49 26.24
CA ASN A 167 30.33 -25.71 25.63
C ASN A 167 29.19 -25.36 26.60
N HIS A 168 28.25 -24.50 26.18
CA HIS A 168 27.07 -24.11 26.98
C HIS A 168 25.79 -24.14 26.11
N ASP A 169 24.63 -24.36 26.74
CA ASP A 169 23.29 -24.30 26.12
C ASP A 169 22.62 -22.96 26.36
N GLY A 170 23.17 -21.88 25.78
CA GLY A 170 22.59 -20.54 25.88
C GLY A 170 23.59 -19.41 25.61
N PRO A 171 23.14 -18.14 25.58
CA PRO A 171 24.01 -16.99 25.42
C PRO A 171 25.06 -16.95 26.54
N CYS A 172 26.34 -16.73 26.19
CA CYS A 172 27.40 -16.57 27.18
C CYS A 172 27.16 -15.32 28.02
N ILE A 173 26.76 -15.51 29.28
CA ILE A 173 26.65 -14.42 30.27
C ILE A 173 28.05 -14.18 30.84
N PRO A 174 28.67 -12.99 30.65
CA PRO A 174 29.96 -12.67 31.24
C PRO A 174 29.80 -12.61 32.76
N ARG A 175 30.44 -13.53 33.50
CA ARG A 175 30.60 -13.38 34.96
C ARG A 175 31.82 -12.50 35.21
N CYS A 176 31.60 -11.24 35.53
CA CYS A 176 32.64 -10.40 36.14
C CYS A 176 32.87 -10.89 37.56
N TYR A 177 34.09 -11.35 37.87
CA TYR A 177 34.52 -11.59 39.25
C TYR A 177 35.51 -10.49 39.67
N LYS A 178 35.14 -9.88 40.81
CA LYS A 178 35.72 -8.76 41.56
C LYS A 178 35.44 -7.38 41.01
#